data_AF-A0A2K6V154-F1
#
_entry.id   AF-A0A2K6V154-F1
#
_cell.length_a   1.000
_cell.length_b   1.000
_cell.length_c   1.000
_cell.angle_alpha   90.00
_cell.angle_beta   90.00
_cell.angle_gamma   90.00
#
_symmetry.space_group_name_H-M   'P 1'
#
loop_
_entity.id
_entity.type
_entity.pdbx_description
1 polymer ?
#
loop_
_entity_poly.entity_id
_entity_poly.type
_entity_poly.pdbx_seq_one_letter_code
_entity_poly.pdbx_strand_id
1 'polypeptide(L)'
;MAPKAKKEAPAPPKAEATAKKAVLKGVHSHQKRSPKYPRKSAPRRNKLDHHAIIKFPPTTESAMKKIEDNNTLVFIVDVKANKHQIQQAVKKLCDTDVAKVNTLIRPDGEKKAYVRLAPDYDALDVANKIEII
;
A
#
# COMPACT_ATOMS: atom_id res chain seq x y z
N MET A 1 -13.91 -22.60 -84.99
CA MET A 1 -13.20 -21.34 -85.30
C MET A 1 -12.42 -20.91 -84.07
N ALA A 2 -11.10 -21.00 -84.11
CA ALA A 2 -10.23 -20.43 -83.08
C ALA A 2 -10.03 -18.92 -83.33
N PRO A 3 -10.01 -18.07 -82.29
CA PRO A 3 -9.35 -16.77 -82.38
C PRO A 3 -7.96 -16.83 -81.71
N LYS A 4 -6.99 -16.28 -82.42
CA LYS A 4 -5.56 -16.26 -82.14
C LYS A 4 -5.21 -15.38 -80.92
N ALA A 5 -4.16 -15.80 -80.22
CA ALA A 5 -3.50 -15.06 -79.15
C ALA A 5 -3.00 -13.67 -79.58
N LYS A 6 -3.19 -12.67 -78.71
CA LYS A 6 -2.35 -11.46 -78.65
C LYS A 6 -1.39 -11.60 -77.48
N LYS A 7 -0.11 -11.44 -77.77
CA LYS A 7 1.05 -11.53 -76.87
C LYS A 7 1.25 -10.17 -76.22
N GLU A 8 1.20 -10.10 -74.89
CA GLU A 8 1.57 -8.91 -74.11
C GLU A 8 2.86 -9.24 -73.32
N ALA A 9 3.84 -8.34 -73.37
CA ALA A 9 5.19 -8.56 -72.83
C ALA A 9 5.21 -8.53 -71.29
N PRO A 10 6.08 -9.30 -70.61
CA PRO A 10 6.17 -9.28 -69.15
C PRO A 10 6.82 -7.98 -68.66
N ALA A 11 6.22 -7.37 -67.63
CA ALA A 11 6.70 -6.17 -66.95
C ALA A 11 8.09 -6.37 -66.31
N PRO A 12 8.94 -5.33 -66.25
CA PRO A 12 10.28 -5.44 -65.67
C PRO A 12 10.22 -5.66 -64.13
N PRO A 13 11.16 -6.43 -63.55
CA PRO A 13 11.16 -6.71 -62.12
C PRO A 13 11.43 -5.44 -61.32
N LYS A 14 10.58 -5.17 -60.32
CA LYS A 14 10.77 -4.08 -59.35
C LYS A 14 12.06 -4.34 -58.58
N ALA A 15 13.02 -3.42 -58.70
CA ALA A 15 14.25 -3.44 -57.89
C ALA A 15 13.89 -3.27 -56.40
N GLU A 16 14.26 -4.24 -55.58
CA GLU A 16 14.24 -4.11 -54.11
C GLU A 16 15.29 -3.07 -53.69
N ALA A 17 14.84 -1.88 -53.31
CA ALA A 17 15.67 -0.93 -52.60
C ALA A 17 15.94 -1.47 -51.19
N THR A 18 17.13 -2.01 -50.99
CA THR A 18 17.66 -2.35 -49.66
C THR A 18 17.91 -1.06 -48.89
N ALA A 19 16.95 -0.67 -48.05
CA ALA A 19 17.10 0.44 -47.13
C ALA A 19 18.23 0.11 -46.13
N LYS A 20 19.38 0.78 -46.28
CA LYS A 20 20.46 0.77 -45.27
C LYS A 20 19.90 1.42 -44.01
N LYS A 21 19.52 0.59 -43.03
CA LYS A 21 19.04 1.03 -41.72
C LYS A 21 20.21 1.70 -40.99
N ALA A 22 20.18 3.02 -40.87
CA ALA A 22 21.10 3.76 -40.02
C ALA A 22 20.99 3.20 -38.58
N VAL A 23 22.08 2.64 -38.07
CA VAL A 23 22.17 2.16 -36.69
C VAL A 23 22.22 3.40 -35.79
N LEU A 24 21.09 3.74 -35.18
CA LEU A 24 21.02 4.67 -34.06
C LEU A 24 21.83 4.09 -32.90
N LYS A 25 23.14 4.40 -32.84
CA LYS A 25 23.97 4.17 -31.66
C LYS A 25 23.49 5.11 -30.57
N GLY A 26 22.73 4.61 -29.59
CA GLY A 26 22.45 5.44 -28.40
C GLY A 26 21.26 5.09 -27.51
N VAL A 27 20.76 3.85 -27.47
CA VAL A 27 19.77 3.48 -26.44
C VAL A 27 20.27 2.24 -25.71
N HIS A 28 20.84 2.43 -24.51
CA HIS A 28 21.08 1.32 -23.60
C HIS A 28 19.71 0.74 -23.24
N SER A 29 19.37 -0.43 -23.79
CA SER A 29 18.10 -1.08 -23.50
C SER A 29 18.09 -1.52 -22.04
N HIS A 30 17.37 -0.80 -21.18
CA HIS A 30 17.11 -1.24 -19.81
C HIS A 30 16.16 -2.44 -19.82
N GLN A 31 16.73 -3.63 -20.03
CA GLN A 31 16.00 -4.89 -19.91
C GLN A 31 15.70 -5.18 -18.42
N LYS A 32 14.50 -5.69 -18.14
CA LYS A 32 14.11 -6.12 -16.78
C LYS A 32 14.96 -7.32 -16.37
N ARG A 33 15.41 -7.34 -15.11
CA ARG A 33 16.20 -8.45 -14.56
C ARG A 33 15.32 -9.69 -14.39
N SER A 34 15.71 -10.81 -15.00
CA SER A 34 15.11 -12.14 -14.84
C SER A 34 16.15 -13.13 -14.29
N PRO A 35 16.45 -13.11 -12.98
CA PRO A 35 17.47 -13.99 -12.40
C PRO A 35 17.07 -15.47 -12.46
N LYS A 36 18.05 -16.36 -12.60
CA LYS A 36 17.80 -17.82 -12.73
C LYS A 36 17.33 -18.48 -11.42
N TYR A 37 17.68 -17.90 -10.28
CA TYR A 37 17.31 -18.37 -8.95
C TYR A 37 16.87 -17.19 -8.06
N PRO A 38 15.95 -17.41 -7.11
CA PRO A 38 15.53 -16.36 -6.20
C PRO A 38 16.65 -16.00 -5.22
N ARG A 39 16.79 -14.71 -4.89
CA ARG A 39 17.80 -14.24 -3.91
C ARG A 39 17.52 -14.66 -2.47
N LYS A 40 16.27 -15.01 -2.17
CA LYS A 40 15.81 -15.52 -0.88
C LYS A 40 14.92 -16.72 -1.15
N SER A 41 15.07 -17.79 -0.37
CA SER A 41 14.26 -19.00 -0.53
C SER A 41 12.77 -18.74 -0.29
N ALA A 42 12.43 -17.85 0.66
CA ALA A 42 11.06 -17.50 1.00
C ALA A 42 10.88 -15.98 1.22
N PRO A 43 9.68 -15.43 0.97
CA PRO A 43 9.35 -14.08 1.35
C PRO A 43 9.36 -13.92 2.88
N ARG A 44 9.77 -12.74 3.35
CA ARG A 44 9.79 -12.45 4.79
C ARG A 44 8.39 -12.13 5.27
N ARG A 45 7.97 -12.73 6.40
CA ARG A 45 6.72 -12.36 7.08
C ARG A 45 6.73 -10.89 7.51
N ASN A 46 5.56 -10.25 7.44
CA ASN A 46 5.40 -8.93 8.05
C ASN A 46 5.56 -9.05 9.57
N LYS A 47 6.41 -8.21 10.16
CA LYS A 47 6.62 -8.16 11.62
C LYS A 47 5.75 -7.09 12.31
N LEU A 48 5.19 -6.15 11.54
CA LEU A 48 4.27 -5.12 12.00
C LEU A 48 2.87 -5.47 11.52
N ASP A 49 2.27 -6.46 12.16
CA ASP A 49 0.85 -6.76 12.02
C ASP A 49 0.01 -5.85 12.94
N HIS A 50 -1.31 -5.94 12.86
CA HIS A 50 -2.23 -5.06 13.60
C HIS A 50 -2.06 -5.19 15.12
N HIS A 51 -1.80 -6.41 15.61
CA HIS A 51 -1.55 -6.68 17.03
C HIS A 51 -0.17 -6.19 17.49
N ALA A 52 0.86 -6.22 16.64
CA ALA A 52 2.15 -5.60 16.98
C ALA A 52 2.09 -4.07 16.96
N ILE A 53 1.20 -3.48 16.15
CA ILE A 53 1.03 -2.03 16.06
C ILE A 53 0.40 -1.47 17.34
N ILE A 54 -0.71 -2.05 17.81
CA ILE A 54 -1.42 -1.61 19.02
C ILE A 54 -0.97 -2.48 20.19
N LYS A 55 -0.26 -1.90 21.16
CA LYS A 55 0.30 -2.65 22.30
C LYS A 55 -0.70 -2.77 23.44
N PHE A 56 -1.07 -1.64 24.01
CA PHE A 56 -2.03 -1.58 25.12
C PHE A 56 -2.67 -0.19 25.24
N PRO A 57 -3.90 -0.10 25.74
CA PRO A 57 -4.53 1.17 26.10
C PRO A 57 -4.02 1.66 27.46
N PRO A 58 -3.67 2.95 27.63
CA PRO A 58 -3.31 3.50 28.93
C PRO A 58 -4.57 3.84 29.73
N THR A 59 -4.67 3.35 30.97
CA THR A 59 -5.80 3.56 31.89
C THR A 59 -5.64 4.81 32.77
N THR A 60 -4.92 5.83 32.28
CA THR A 60 -4.71 7.08 33.04
C THR A 60 -5.96 7.96 33.02
N GLU A 61 -6.21 8.74 34.07
CA GLU A 61 -7.34 9.68 34.15
C GLU A 61 -7.46 10.59 32.92
N SER A 62 -6.32 11.13 32.46
CA SER A 62 -6.29 11.97 31.25
C SER A 62 -6.72 11.24 29.97
N ALA A 63 -6.50 9.93 29.89
CA ALA A 63 -6.93 9.09 28.78
C ALA A 63 -8.42 8.78 28.89
N MET A 64 -8.91 8.44 30.09
CA MET A 64 -10.34 8.21 30.34
C MET A 64 -11.17 9.45 29.99
N LYS A 65 -10.70 10.63 30.41
CA LYS A 65 -11.31 11.91 30.05
C LYS A 65 -11.35 12.18 28.54
N LYS A 66 -10.39 11.66 27.77
CA LYS A 66 -10.40 11.78 26.29
C LYS A 66 -11.43 10.88 25.62
N ILE A 67 -11.75 9.74 26.24
CA ILE A 67 -12.79 8.83 25.76
C ILE A 67 -14.14 9.53 25.92
N GLU A 68 -14.42 10.07 27.11
CA GLU A 68 -15.68 10.76 27.44
C GLU A 68 -15.87 12.06 26.66
N ASP A 69 -14.95 13.03 26.79
CA ASP A 69 -15.19 14.39 26.30
C ASP A 69 -15.08 14.52 24.77
N ASN A 70 -14.24 13.70 24.14
CA ASN A 70 -13.77 13.94 22.77
C ASN A 70 -14.02 12.76 21.81
N ASN A 71 -14.71 11.71 22.26
CA ASN A 71 -14.89 10.47 21.48
C ASN A 71 -13.56 9.96 20.89
N THR A 72 -12.53 9.91 21.74
CA THR A 72 -11.14 9.63 21.34
C THR A 72 -10.52 8.53 22.19
N LEU A 73 -10.20 7.42 21.56
CA LEU A 73 -9.44 6.33 22.19
C LEU A 73 -7.95 6.67 22.25
N VAL A 74 -7.31 6.26 23.34
CA VAL A 74 -5.87 6.44 23.52
C VAL A 74 -5.20 5.08 23.51
N PHE A 75 -4.13 4.94 22.73
CA PHE A 75 -3.36 3.70 22.65
C PHE A 75 -1.87 3.97 22.78
N ILE A 76 -1.16 3.04 23.39
CA ILE A 76 0.28 2.91 23.24
C ILE A 76 0.55 2.01 22.05
N VAL A 77 1.36 2.50 21.13
CA VAL A 77 1.61 1.87 19.84
C VAL A 77 3.11 1.70 19.58
N ASP A 78 3.46 0.89 18.59
CA ASP A 78 4.85 0.74 18.18
C ASP A 78 5.43 2.04 17.59
N VAL A 79 6.69 2.32 17.91
CA VAL A 79 7.39 3.54 17.49
C VAL A 79 7.54 3.60 15.96
N LYS A 80 7.55 2.47 15.27
CA LYS A 80 7.67 2.40 13.81
C LYS A 80 6.33 2.56 13.09
N ALA A 81 5.21 2.51 13.80
CA ALA A 81 3.88 2.56 13.20
C ALA A 81 3.51 3.97 12.72
N ASN A 82 3.00 4.09 11.49
CA ASN A 82 2.50 5.34 10.92
C ASN A 82 1.01 5.53 11.21
N LYS A 83 0.50 6.77 11.08
CA LYS A 83 -0.92 7.10 11.31
C LYS A 83 -1.88 6.22 10.50
N HIS A 84 -1.56 5.94 9.24
CA HIS A 84 -2.37 5.07 8.38
C HIS A 84 -2.42 3.62 8.88
N GLN A 85 -1.30 3.10 9.38
CA GLN A 85 -1.22 1.74 9.91
C GLN A 85 -2.01 1.63 11.22
N ILE A 86 -1.93 2.64 12.08
CA ILE A 86 -2.70 2.72 13.33
C ILE A 86 -4.19 2.77 13.01
N GLN A 87 -4.59 3.62 12.04
CA GLN A 87 -5.98 3.73 11.61
C GLN A 87 -6.53 2.37 11.11
N GLN A 88 -5.76 1.67 10.28
CA GLN A 88 -6.13 0.34 9.78
C GLN A 88 -6.17 -0.71 10.89
N ALA A 89 -5.23 -0.68 11.83
CA ALA A 89 -5.20 -1.60 12.96
C ALA A 89 -6.42 -1.41 13.87
N VAL A 90 -6.77 -0.18 14.24
CA VAL A 90 -7.96 0.10 15.05
C VAL A 90 -9.22 -0.31 14.29
N LYS A 91 -9.33 0.05 13.00
CA LYS A 91 -10.49 -0.34 12.18
C LYS A 91 -10.66 -1.85 12.10
N LYS A 92 -9.57 -2.61 12.04
CA LYS A 92 -9.61 -4.06 11.90
C LYS A 92 -9.81 -4.81 13.23
N LEU A 93 -9.31 -4.26 14.33
CA LEU A 93 -9.36 -4.90 15.65
C LEU A 93 -10.64 -4.55 16.42
N CYS A 94 -11.14 -3.33 16.25
CA CYS A 94 -12.30 -2.84 16.98
C CYS A 94 -13.56 -2.74 16.11
N ASP A 95 -13.45 -3.04 14.80
CA ASP A 95 -14.52 -2.90 13.80
C ASP A 95 -15.18 -1.51 13.79
N THR A 96 -14.38 -0.48 14.05
CA THR A 96 -14.85 0.91 14.22
C THR A 96 -14.27 1.81 13.14
N ASP A 97 -15.03 2.79 12.67
CA ASP A 97 -14.49 3.82 11.79
C ASP A 97 -13.78 4.93 12.57
N VAL A 98 -12.65 5.36 12.02
CA VAL A 98 -11.76 6.35 12.61
C VAL A 98 -11.80 7.62 11.78
N ALA A 99 -12.12 8.74 12.42
CA ALA A 99 -12.13 10.06 11.79
C ALA A 99 -10.70 10.61 11.62
N LYS A 100 -9.88 10.58 12.68
CA LYS A 100 -8.49 11.05 12.61
C LYS A 100 -7.58 10.40 13.65
N VAL A 101 -6.29 10.34 13.33
CA VAL A 101 -5.24 9.85 14.24
C VAL A 101 -4.18 10.93 14.47
N ASN A 102 -3.93 11.22 15.74
CA ASN A 102 -2.85 12.07 16.20
C ASN A 102 -1.85 11.20 16.99
N THR A 103 -0.54 11.44 16.84
CA THR A 103 0.49 10.62 17.49
C THR A 103 1.57 11.52 18.08
N LEU A 104 2.13 11.13 19.21
CA LEU A 104 3.35 11.69 19.78
C LEU A 104 4.28 10.59 20.27
N ILE A 105 5.57 10.90 20.41
CA ILE A 105 6.51 10.06 21.15
C ILE A 105 6.56 10.58 22.59
N ARG A 106 6.30 9.72 23.57
CA ARG A 106 6.46 10.03 24.98
C ARG A 106 7.95 10.15 25.34
N PRO A 107 8.31 10.91 26.39
CA PRO A 107 9.70 10.94 26.87
C PRO A 107 10.23 9.55 27.24
N ASP A 108 9.35 8.61 27.60
CA ASP A 108 9.66 7.20 27.89
C ASP A 108 10.10 6.40 26.64
N GLY A 109 10.04 7.00 25.45
CA GLY A 109 10.42 6.38 24.17
C GLY A 109 9.29 5.62 23.47
N GLU A 110 8.13 5.47 24.10
CA GLU A 110 6.96 4.82 23.48
C GLU A 110 6.07 5.80 22.72
N LYS A 111 5.46 5.34 21.63
CA LYS A 111 4.52 6.17 20.85
C LYS A 111 3.13 6.10 21.47
N LYS A 112 2.52 7.26 21.73
CA LYS A 112 1.11 7.40 22.13
C LYS A 112 0.29 7.88 20.93
N ALA A 113 -0.84 7.23 20.68
CA ALA A 113 -1.79 7.58 19.64
C ALA A 113 -3.12 8.00 20.26
N TYR A 114 -3.64 9.15 19.81
CA TYR A 114 -5.00 9.60 20.03
C TYR A 114 -5.80 9.31 18.76
N VAL A 115 -6.82 8.49 18.87
CA VAL A 115 -7.62 7.99 17.76
C VAL A 115 -9.05 8.47 17.96
N ARG A 116 -9.44 9.49 17.20
CA ARG A 116 -10.80 10.02 17.23
C ARG A 116 -11.69 9.16 16.32
N LEU A 117 -12.76 8.63 16.88
CA LEU A 117 -13.71 7.80 16.15
C LEU A 117 -14.61 8.65 15.25
N ALA A 118 -15.25 7.99 14.29
CA ALA A 118 -16.35 8.58 13.54
C ALA A 118 -17.53 8.90 14.49
N PRO A 119 -18.33 9.93 14.19
CA PRO A 119 -19.44 10.33 15.06
C PRO A 119 -20.53 9.26 15.21
N ASP A 120 -20.56 8.27 14.30
CA ASP A 120 -21.51 7.16 14.33
C ASP A 120 -21.19 6.11 15.41
N TYR A 121 -19.99 6.18 16.01
CA TYR A 121 -19.55 5.25 17.06
C TYR A 121 -19.24 6.02 18.35
N ASP A 122 -19.61 5.46 19.48
CA ASP A 122 -19.25 5.97 20.81
C ASP A 122 -17.97 5.29 21.34
N ALA A 123 -16.99 6.08 21.75
CA ALA A 123 -15.75 5.59 22.33
C ALA A 123 -15.96 4.89 23.67
N LEU A 124 -16.99 5.26 24.45
CA LEU A 124 -17.29 4.60 25.72
C LEU A 124 -17.72 3.14 25.51
N ASP A 125 -18.65 2.91 24.59
CA ASP A 125 -19.12 1.56 24.24
C ASP A 125 -17.99 0.69 23.68
N VAL A 126 -17.13 1.29 22.82
CA VAL A 126 -15.98 0.58 22.27
C VAL A 126 -14.94 0.27 23.36
N ALA A 127 -14.72 1.18 24.31
CA ALA A 127 -13.80 0.95 25.42
C ALA A 127 -14.27 -0.17 26.36
N ASN A 128 -15.58 -0.26 26.62
CA ASN A 128 -16.19 -1.36 27.37
C ASN A 128 -16.01 -2.69 26.64
N LYS A 129 -16.16 -2.70 25.30
CA LYS A 129 -15.94 -3.91 24.47
C LYS A 129 -14.47 -4.38 24.48
N ILE A 130 -13.53 -3.46 24.68
CA ILE A 130 -12.10 -3.77 24.78
C ILE A 130 -11.69 -4.05 26.25
N GLU A 131 -12.62 -3.94 27.21
CA GLU A 131 -12.40 -4.17 28.64
C GLU A 131 -11.36 -3.22 29.25
N ILE A 132 -11.40 -1.94 28.86
CA ILE A 132 -10.48 -0.89 29.38
C ILE A 132 -11.09 -0.15 30.58
N ILE A 133 -12.42 -0.20 30.70
CA ILE A 133 -13.26 0.50 31.68
C ILE A 133 -14.01 -0.54 32.52
#